data_AF-A0A8H7Q806-F1
#
_entry.id   AF-A0A8H7Q806-F1
#
_cell.length_a   1.000
_cell.length_b   1.000
_cell.length_c   1.000
_cell.angle_alpha   90.00
_cell.angle_beta   90.00
_cell.angle_gamma   90.00
#
_symmetry.space_group_name_H-M   'P 1'
#
loop_
_entity.id
_entity.type
_entity.pdbx_description
1 polymer ?
#
loop_
_entity_poly.entity_id
_entity_poly.type
_entity_poly.pdbx_seq_one_letter_code
_entity_poly.pdbx_strand_id
1 'polypeptide(L)'
;MLIATLPPICSIVTPVVFWALIYGYIKNQVSNTEQWWLATSVHAVSFFMMITEVTFTKMVCVPRMVLFPLFVLILYTCLTFIIFAVDHAWVYPFLDWSQGAKAAIWYALVALVAVIGFFLNYGVHQLRDAVARRVHRRVHGNFEQPTPTDKELEAENDAAEQV
;
A
#
# COMPACT_ATOMS: atom_id res chain seq x y z
N MET A 1 20.62 -9.06 -2.55
CA MET A 1 19.56 -8.10 -2.94
C MET A 1 18.18 -8.72 -2.72
N LEU A 2 17.81 -9.00 -1.46
CA LEU A 2 16.56 -9.71 -1.11
C LEU A 2 15.85 -9.15 0.13
N ILE A 3 16.46 -8.17 0.81
CA ILE A 3 15.92 -7.55 2.04
C ILE A 3 15.36 -6.13 1.77
N ALA A 4 15.66 -5.52 0.63
CA ALA A 4 15.25 -4.15 0.31
C ALA A 4 13.81 -4.02 -0.27
N THR A 5 13.03 -5.09 -0.29
CA THR A 5 11.67 -5.08 -0.86
C THR A 5 10.69 -5.82 0.05
N LEU A 6 10.71 -5.56 1.37
CA LEU A 6 9.50 -5.79 2.15
C LEU A 6 8.39 -4.99 1.48
N PRO A 7 7.28 -5.61 1.02
CA PRO A 7 6.26 -4.89 0.27
C PRO A 7 5.73 -3.72 1.12
N PRO A 8 5.80 -2.46 0.63
CA PRO A 8 5.17 -1.27 1.24
C PRO A 8 3.69 -1.50 1.59
N ILE A 9 3.09 -2.45 0.88
CA ILE A 9 1.71 -2.88 1.01
C ILE A 9 1.38 -3.45 2.41
N CYS A 10 2.38 -3.90 3.16
CA CYS A 10 2.18 -4.35 4.55
C CYS A 10 1.91 -3.17 5.50
N SER A 11 2.31 -1.96 5.11
CA SER A 11 2.30 -0.79 5.98
C SER A 11 0.99 -0.01 5.96
N ILE A 12 0.02 -0.31 5.08
CA ILE A 12 -1.30 0.37 5.12
C ILE A 12 -2.20 -0.14 6.23
N VAL A 13 -2.07 -1.43 6.58
CA VAL A 13 -2.95 -2.07 7.56
C VAL A 13 -2.75 -1.42 8.92
N THR A 14 -1.49 -1.17 9.30
CA THR A 14 -1.12 -0.57 10.59
C THR A 14 -1.77 0.80 10.85
N PRO A 15 -1.62 1.83 9.99
CA PRO A 15 -2.29 3.11 10.21
C PRO A 15 -3.80 2.99 10.09
N VAL A 16 -4.34 2.19 9.16
CA VAL A 16 -5.81 2.03 9.04
C VAL A 16 -6.40 1.42 10.30
N VAL A 17 -5.84 0.31 10.79
CA VAL A 17 -6.28 -0.35 12.03
C VAL A 17 -6.08 0.58 13.23
N PHE A 18 -4.95 1.29 13.29
CA PHE A 18 -4.70 2.23 14.37
C PHE A 18 -5.75 3.34 14.43
N TRP A 19 -5.95 4.06 13.34
CA TRP A 19 -6.86 5.21 13.31
C TRP A 19 -8.33 4.80 13.40
N ALA A 20 -8.70 3.64 12.86
CA ALA A 20 -10.08 3.16 12.89
C ALA A 20 -10.48 2.49 14.21
N LEU A 21 -9.58 1.73 14.84
CA LEU A 21 -9.94 0.83 15.95
C LEU A 21 -9.18 1.13 17.26
N ILE A 22 -7.92 1.56 17.19
CA ILE A 22 -7.04 1.62 18.36
C ILE A 22 -6.94 3.04 18.94
N TYR A 23 -7.01 4.08 18.10
CA TYR A 23 -6.80 5.46 18.53
C TYR A 23 -7.72 5.89 19.68
N GLY A 24 -9.02 5.59 19.56
CA GLY A 24 -9.99 5.88 20.61
C GLY A 24 -9.71 5.12 21.92
N TYR A 25 -9.24 3.87 21.82
CA TYR A 25 -8.85 3.07 22.98
C TYR A 25 -7.62 3.66 23.69
N ILE A 26 -6.55 3.95 22.95
CA ILE A 26 -5.31 4.52 23.52
C ILE A 26 -5.58 5.88 24.15
N LYS A 27 -6.35 6.76 23.48
CA LYS A 27 -6.70 8.08 24.00
C LYS A 27 -7.39 8.01 25.38
N ASN A 28 -8.18 6.96 25.62
CA ASN A 28 -8.96 6.81 26.86
C ASN A 28 -8.25 6.02 27.96
N GLN A 29 -7.22 5.24 27.62
CA GLN A 29 -6.53 4.35 28.57
C GLN A 29 -5.17 4.89 29.03
N VAL A 30 -4.52 5.71 28.20
CA VAL A 30 -3.18 6.21 28.50
C VAL A 30 -3.29 7.55 29.22
N SER A 31 -2.99 7.55 30.51
CA SER A 31 -2.94 8.77 31.34
C SER A 31 -1.67 9.60 31.10
N ASN A 32 -0.61 8.97 30.58
CA ASN A 32 0.65 9.62 30.27
C ASN A 32 0.63 10.24 28.86
N THR A 33 0.65 11.56 28.79
CA THR A 33 0.68 12.33 27.53
C THR A 33 1.83 11.91 26.60
N GLU A 34 2.98 11.52 27.15
CA GLU A 34 4.14 11.08 26.36
C GLU A 34 3.85 9.78 25.61
N GLN A 35 3.28 8.78 26.28
CA GLN A 35 2.96 7.50 25.66
C GLN A 35 1.88 7.65 24.57
N TRP A 36 0.87 8.48 24.82
CA TRP A 36 -0.15 8.80 23.80
C TRP A 36 0.45 9.51 22.59
N TRP A 37 1.33 10.49 22.84
CA TRP A 37 2.03 11.23 21.79
C TRP A 37 2.91 10.29 20.95
N LEU A 38 3.76 9.49 21.59
CA LEU A 38 4.64 8.53 20.91
C LEU A 38 3.83 7.53 20.08
N ALA A 39 2.79 6.93 20.64
CA ALA A 39 1.92 6.01 19.91
C ALA A 39 1.30 6.70 18.68
N THR A 40 0.77 7.91 18.85
CA THR A 40 0.14 8.66 17.75
C THR A 40 1.16 9.05 16.66
N SER A 41 2.33 9.56 17.06
CA SER A 41 3.38 9.99 16.14
C SER A 41 3.94 8.82 15.31
N VAL A 42 4.18 7.65 15.91
CA VAL A 42 4.70 6.48 15.18
C VAL A 42 3.73 6.02 14.08
N HIS A 43 2.43 6.05 14.36
CA HIS A 43 1.41 5.67 13.38
C HIS A 43 1.17 6.76 12.32
N ALA A 44 1.28 8.04 12.69
CA ALA A 44 1.25 9.15 11.73
C ALA A 44 2.45 9.11 10.77
N VAL A 45 3.65 8.84 11.29
CA VAL A 45 4.87 8.67 10.48
C VAL A 45 4.74 7.46 9.57
N SER A 46 4.22 6.33 10.08
CA SER A 46 3.93 5.14 9.26
C SER A 46 2.98 5.45 8.11
N PHE A 47 1.92 6.22 8.36
CA PHE A 47 1.00 6.66 7.32
C PHE A 47 1.66 7.57 6.28
N PHE A 48 2.47 8.53 6.73
CA PHE A 48 3.21 9.41 5.83
C PHE A 48 4.21 8.65 4.96
N MET A 49 4.99 7.74 5.55
CA MET A 49 5.92 6.86 4.84
C MET A 49 5.20 5.99 3.79
N MET A 50 4.03 5.46 4.13
CA MET A 50 3.21 4.72 3.18
C MET A 50 2.79 5.59 1.98
N ILE A 51 2.34 6.83 2.20
CA ILE A 51 1.97 7.74 1.10
C ILE A 51 3.18 8.03 0.20
N THR A 52 4.33 8.34 0.78
CA THR A 52 5.54 8.65 0.01
C THR A 52 6.02 7.43 -0.78
N GLU A 53 5.98 6.23 -0.20
CA GLU A 53 6.33 4.98 -0.88
C GLU A 53 5.37 4.69 -2.05
N VAL A 54 4.06 4.78 -1.85
CA VAL A 54 3.09 4.54 -2.92
C VAL A 54 3.27 5.55 -4.07
N THR A 55 3.59 6.79 -3.73
CA THR A 55 3.76 7.88 -4.70
C THR A 55 5.06 7.74 -5.51
N PHE A 56 6.18 7.49 -4.84
CA PHE A 56 7.52 7.58 -5.44
C PHE A 56 8.15 6.22 -5.83
N THR A 57 7.68 5.10 -5.29
CA THR A 57 8.35 3.79 -5.50
C THR A 57 7.85 3.07 -6.74
N LYS A 58 8.72 2.76 -7.70
CA LYS A 58 8.39 1.96 -8.91
C LYS A 58 8.31 0.44 -8.65
N MET A 59 7.71 0.02 -7.54
CA MET A 59 7.54 -1.40 -7.25
C MET A 59 6.48 -2.01 -8.16
N VAL A 60 6.78 -3.15 -8.79
CA VAL A 60 5.81 -3.95 -9.53
C VAL A 60 4.97 -4.72 -8.52
N CYS A 61 3.70 -4.35 -8.39
CA CYS A 61 2.76 -5.06 -7.52
C CYS A 61 2.02 -6.13 -8.35
N VAL A 62 2.06 -7.38 -7.89
CA VAL A 62 1.28 -8.47 -8.50
C VAL A 62 0.22 -8.97 -7.50
N PRO A 63 -1.02 -9.29 -7.93
CA PRO A 63 -2.10 -9.67 -7.01
C PRO A 63 -1.77 -10.86 -6.08
N ARG A 64 -0.91 -11.79 -6.54
CA ARG A 64 -0.43 -12.93 -5.72
C ARG A 64 0.32 -12.51 -4.45
N MET A 65 0.81 -11.27 -4.39
CA MET A 65 1.51 -10.74 -3.21
C MET A 65 0.58 -10.52 -2.02
N VAL A 66 -0.75 -10.60 -2.17
CA VAL A 66 -1.72 -10.53 -1.06
C VAL A 66 -1.50 -11.66 -0.03
N LEU A 67 -0.87 -12.76 -0.44
CA LEU A 67 -0.55 -13.86 0.46
C LEU A 67 0.46 -13.46 1.54
N PHE A 68 1.34 -12.49 1.26
CA PHE A 68 2.35 -12.04 2.21
C PHE A 68 1.76 -11.30 3.44
N PRO A 69 0.93 -10.24 3.29
CA PRO A 69 0.30 -9.62 4.46
C PRO A 69 -0.62 -10.57 5.22
N LEU A 70 -1.29 -11.50 4.53
CA LEU A 70 -2.07 -12.56 5.19
C LEU A 70 -1.19 -13.49 6.03
N PHE A 71 -0.05 -13.90 5.50
CA PHE A 71 0.92 -14.71 6.24
C PHE A 71 1.43 -13.97 7.49
N VAL A 72 1.81 -12.70 7.36
CA VAL A 72 2.23 -11.87 8.49
C VAL A 72 1.12 -11.73 9.53
N LEU A 73 -0.14 -11.55 9.10
CA LEU A 73 -1.28 -11.46 10.01
C LEU A 73 -1.54 -12.76 10.77
N ILE A 74 -1.35 -13.91 10.13
CA ILE A 74 -1.43 -15.22 10.80
C ILE A 74 -0.32 -15.35 11.84
N LEU A 75 0.93 -15.02 11.49
CA LEU A 75 2.04 -15.02 12.45
C LEU A 75 1.78 -14.09 13.64
N TYR A 76 1.24 -12.89 13.38
CA TYR A 76 0.87 -11.94 14.42
C TYR A 76 -0.22 -12.52 15.33
N THR A 77 -1.23 -13.19 14.75
CA THR A 77 -2.29 -13.87 15.53
C THR A 77 -1.70 -14.97 16.42
N CYS A 78 -0.75 -15.78 15.92
CA CYS A 78 -0.06 -16.76 16.76
C CYS A 78 0.72 -16.08 17.89
N LEU A 79 1.38 -14.95 17.61
CA LEU A 79 2.11 -14.18 18.61
C LEU A 79 1.19 -13.64 19.71
N THR A 80 -0.03 -13.18 19.39
CA THR A 80 -0.95 -12.69 20.43
C THR A 80 -1.35 -13.77 21.42
N PHE A 81 -1.51 -15.02 20.97
CA PHE A 81 -1.74 -16.17 21.87
C PHE A 81 -0.53 -16.48 22.75
N ILE A 82 0.69 -16.38 22.21
CA ILE A 82 1.92 -16.56 23.00
C ILE A 82 2.00 -15.50 24.09
N ILE A 83 1.74 -14.23 23.76
CA ILE A 83 1.71 -13.13 24.73
C ILE A 83 0.68 -13.40 25.82
N PHE A 84 -0.54 -13.81 25.45
CA PHE A 84 -1.56 -14.16 26.44
C PHE A 84 -1.14 -15.32 27.34
N ALA A 85 -0.43 -16.31 26.81
CA ALA A 85 0.06 -17.44 27.60
C ALA A 85 1.12 -17.03 28.65
N VAL A 86 1.88 -15.96 28.39
CA VAL A 86 2.95 -15.47 29.29
C VAL A 86 2.44 -14.38 30.23
N ASP A 87 1.76 -13.37 29.70
CA ASP A 87 1.37 -12.16 30.43
C ASP A 87 -0.07 -12.21 30.96
N HIS A 88 -0.84 -13.25 30.60
CA HIS A 88 -2.25 -13.40 30.91
C HIS A 88 -3.12 -12.20 30.49
N ALA A 89 -2.64 -11.41 29.53
CA ALA A 89 -3.29 -10.22 29.01
C ALA A 89 -3.32 -10.26 27.48
N TRP A 90 -4.45 -9.85 26.91
CA TRP A 90 -4.56 -9.71 25.46
C TRP A 90 -3.97 -8.39 25.00
N VAL A 91 -3.24 -8.43 23.88
CA VAL A 91 -2.63 -7.23 23.27
C VAL A 91 -3.67 -6.15 22.98
N TYR A 92 -4.85 -6.56 22.50
CA TYR A 92 -5.98 -5.67 22.30
C TYR A 92 -7.27 -6.29 22.82
N PRO A 93 -8.20 -5.49 23.38
CA PRO A 93 -9.47 -6.01 23.88
C PRO A 93 -10.30 -6.70 22.79
N PHE A 94 -10.27 -6.22 21.54
CA PHE A 94 -11.03 -6.84 20.44
C PHE A 94 -10.47 -8.20 19.99
N LEU A 95 -9.26 -8.57 20.42
CA LEU A 95 -8.65 -9.87 20.14
C LEU A 95 -8.86 -10.89 21.28
N ASP A 96 -9.55 -10.48 22.34
CA ASP A 96 -9.77 -11.29 23.53
C ASP A 96 -10.73 -12.46 23.25
N TRP A 97 -10.17 -13.67 23.27
CA TRP A 97 -10.93 -14.92 23.05
C TRP A 97 -11.91 -15.26 24.18
N SER A 98 -11.85 -14.59 25.33
CA SER A 98 -12.89 -14.70 26.36
C SER A 98 -14.26 -14.26 25.83
N GLN A 99 -14.29 -13.43 24.77
CA GLN A 99 -15.51 -13.00 24.09
C GLN A 99 -16.08 -14.06 23.12
N GLY A 100 -15.42 -15.21 22.98
CA GLY A 100 -15.86 -16.32 22.15
C GLY A 100 -16.02 -15.94 20.67
N ALA A 101 -17.19 -16.19 20.09
CA ALA A 101 -17.45 -15.97 18.66
C ALA A 101 -17.22 -14.52 18.20
N LYS A 102 -17.38 -13.52 19.08
CA LYS A 102 -17.11 -12.12 18.73
C LYS A 102 -15.64 -11.89 18.40
N ALA A 103 -14.72 -12.53 19.11
CA ALA A 103 -13.29 -12.44 18.83
C ALA A 103 -12.98 -12.98 17.43
N ALA A 104 -13.54 -14.15 17.08
CA ALA A 104 -13.35 -14.75 15.76
C ALA A 104 -13.80 -13.82 14.61
N ILE A 105 -14.91 -13.09 14.80
CA ILE A 105 -15.37 -12.08 13.84
C ILE A 105 -14.34 -10.96 13.69
N TRP A 106 -13.72 -10.48 14.78
CA TRP A 106 -12.68 -9.46 14.72
C TRP A 106 -11.44 -9.93 13.94
N TYR A 107 -10.97 -11.16 14.17
CA TYR A 107 -9.86 -11.72 13.38
C TYR A 107 -10.19 -11.77 11.88
N ALA A 108 -11.40 -12.23 11.53
CA ALA A 108 -11.85 -12.27 10.15
C ALA A 108 -11.98 -10.86 9.54
N LEU A 109 -12.48 -9.89 10.30
CA LEU A 109 -12.65 -8.51 9.86
C LEU A 109 -11.30 -7.82 9.60
N VAL A 110 -10.31 -8.02 10.49
CA VAL A 110 -8.96 -7.47 10.29
C VAL A 110 -8.30 -8.09 9.05
N ALA A 111 -8.46 -9.40 8.84
CA ALA A 111 -7.98 -10.06 7.63
C ALA A 111 -8.65 -9.50 6.36
N LEU A 112 -9.96 -9.27 6.41
CA LEU A 112 -10.70 -8.66 5.30
C LEU A 112 -10.21 -7.23 5.01
N VAL A 113 -10.02 -6.41 6.04
CA VAL A 113 -9.47 -5.04 5.90
C VAL A 113 -8.07 -5.08 5.32
N ALA A 114 -7.23 -6.03 5.71
CA ALA A 114 -5.90 -6.20 5.13
C ALA A 114 -5.95 -6.54 3.64
N VAL A 115 -6.86 -7.44 3.23
CA VAL A 115 -7.06 -7.79 1.81
C VAL A 115 -7.59 -6.60 1.01
N ILE A 116 -8.60 -5.89 1.52
CA ILE A 116 -9.14 -4.69 0.87
C ILE A 116 -8.05 -3.61 0.75
N GLY A 117 -7.31 -3.35 1.82
CA GLY A 117 -6.20 -2.41 1.84
C GLY A 117 -5.10 -2.75 0.83
N PHE A 118 -4.78 -4.04 0.68
CA PHE A 118 -3.87 -4.52 -0.36
C PHE A 118 -4.37 -4.15 -1.76
N PHE A 119 -5.63 -4.46 -2.08
CA PHE A 119 -6.18 -4.20 -3.42
C PHE A 119 -6.37 -2.72 -3.72
N LEU A 120 -6.66 -1.89 -2.70
CA LEU A 120 -6.66 -0.44 -2.85
C LEU A 120 -5.27 0.08 -3.23
N ASN A 121 -4.20 -0.37 -2.55
CA ASN A 121 -2.83 -0.02 -2.93
C ASN A 121 -2.47 -0.50 -4.33
N TYR A 122 -2.81 -1.74 -4.65
CA TYR A 122 -2.64 -2.27 -6.01
C TYR A 122 -3.33 -1.36 -7.03
N GLY A 123 -4.57 -0.94 -6.78
CA GLY A 123 -5.29 0.01 -7.63
C GLY A 123 -4.57 1.34 -7.80
N VAL A 124 -4.04 1.93 -6.71
CA VAL A 124 -3.28 3.19 -6.76
C VAL A 124 -2.00 3.03 -7.59
N HIS A 125 -1.26 1.94 -7.44
CA HIS A 125 -0.09 1.65 -8.27
C HIS A 125 -0.45 1.51 -9.75
N GLN A 126 -1.53 0.79 -10.07
CA GLN A 126 -2.01 0.62 -11.44
C GLN A 126 -2.44 1.97 -12.04
N LEU A 127 -3.11 2.82 -11.26
CA LEU A 127 -3.51 4.16 -11.67
C LEU A 127 -2.28 5.03 -11.96
N ARG A 128 -1.32 5.09 -11.04
CA ARG A 128 -0.08 5.84 -11.21
C ARG A 128 0.66 5.43 -12.48
N ASP A 129 0.82 4.13 -12.68
CA ASP A 129 1.53 3.60 -13.85
C ASP A 129 0.74 3.87 -15.14
N ALA A 130 -0.60 3.86 -15.08
CA ALA A 130 -1.44 4.26 -16.21
C ALA A 130 -1.30 5.76 -16.54
N VAL A 131 -1.23 6.64 -15.54
CA VAL A 131 -0.97 8.07 -15.73
C VAL A 131 0.41 8.28 -16.34
N ALA A 132 1.45 7.63 -15.80
CA ALA A 132 2.81 7.72 -16.33
C ALA A 132 2.89 7.28 -17.81
N ARG A 133 2.26 6.16 -18.18
CA ARG A 133 2.19 5.69 -19.58
C ARG A 133 1.42 6.64 -20.50
N ARG A 134 0.39 7.32 -19.99
CA ARG A 134 -0.38 8.32 -20.77
C ARG A 134 0.44 9.58 -21.03
N VAL A 135 1.15 10.07 -20.01
CA VAL A 135 2.03 11.26 -20.14
C VAL A 135 3.16 10.97 -21.12
N HIS A 136 3.85 9.82 -20.98
CA HIS A 136 4.95 9.46 -21.85
C HIS A 136 4.55 9.35 -23.33
N ARG A 137 3.39 8.74 -23.63
CA ARG A 137 2.87 8.67 -25.01
C ARG A 137 2.56 10.04 -25.62
N ARG A 138 2.05 10.99 -24.84
CA ARG A 138 1.78 12.35 -25.32
C ARG A 138 3.06 13.12 -25.65
N VAL A 139 4.12 12.91 -24.86
CA VAL A 139 5.41 13.54 -25.10
C VAL A 139 6.01 13.01 -26.39
N HIS A 140 6.11 11.69 -26.58
CA HIS A 140 6.73 11.12 -27.78
C HIS A 140 5.88 11.23 -29.05
N GLY A 141 4.55 11.11 -28.96
CA GLY A 141 3.66 11.29 -30.11
C GLY A 141 3.68 12.72 -30.68
N ASN A 142 4.13 13.72 -29.91
CA ASN A 142 4.32 15.08 -30.40
C ASN A 142 5.66 15.27 -31.14
N PHE A 143 6.62 14.35 -31.01
CA PHE A 143 7.93 14.42 -31.68
C PHE A 143 7.99 13.61 -32.98
N GLU A 144 7.00 12.77 -33.27
CA GLU A 144 6.85 12.05 -34.54
C GLU A 144 6.14 12.87 -35.62
N GLN A 145 5.98 14.19 -35.46
CA GLN A 145 5.63 15.00 -36.62
C GLN A 145 6.79 14.91 -37.62
N PRO A 146 6.55 14.43 -38.87
CA PRO A 146 7.60 14.38 -39.88
C PRO A 146 8.22 15.76 -39.96
N THR A 147 9.56 15.80 -39.86
CA THR A 147 10.27 17.06 -40.00
C THR A 147 9.95 17.61 -41.38
N PRO A 148 9.86 18.95 -41.58
CA PRO A 148 9.53 19.53 -42.89
C PRO A 148 10.36 18.93 -44.03
N THR A 149 11.61 18.57 -43.73
CA THR A 149 12.55 17.83 -44.57
C THR A 149 12.05 16.48 -45.08
N ASP A 150 11.30 15.71 -44.29
CA ASP A 150 10.80 14.39 -44.72
C ASP A 150 9.71 14.54 -45.80
N LYS A 151 8.85 15.58 -45.67
CA LYS A 151 7.84 15.90 -46.68
C LYS A 151 8.44 16.53 -47.92
N GLU A 152 9.49 17.33 -47.76
CA GLU A 152 10.23 17.92 -48.88
C GLU A 152 10.98 16.84 -49.67
N LEU A 153 11.59 15.85 -49.00
CA LEU A 153 12.25 14.70 -49.63
C LEU A 153 11.26 13.75 -50.32
N GLU A 154 10.08 13.51 -49.73
CA GLU A 154 9.01 12.76 -50.39
C GLU A 154 8.52 13.48 -51.66
N ALA A 155 8.29 14.80 -51.58
CA ALA A 155 7.87 15.59 -52.74
C ALA A 155 8.95 15.66 -53.84
N GLU A 156 10.23 15.68 -53.48
CA GLU A 156 11.35 15.67 -54.43
C GLU A 156 11.49 14.32 -55.13
N ASN A 157 11.35 13.20 -54.41
CA ASN A 157 11.38 11.86 -55.00
C ASN A 157 10.17 11.60 -55.91
N ASP A 158 8.97 12.03 -55.50
CA ASP A 158 7.76 11.92 -56.32
C ASP A 158 7.87 12.76 -57.62
N ALA A 159 8.56 13.90 -57.57
CA ALA A 159 8.85 14.71 -58.74
C ALA A 159 9.91 14.07 -59.66
N ALA A 160 10.90 13.37 -59.09
CA ALA A 160 11.95 12.70 -59.84
C ALA A 160 11.45 11.44 -60.59
N GLU A 161 10.44 10.73 -60.09
CA GLU A 161 9.84 9.58 -60.79
C GLU A 161 8.96 9.95 -62.00
N GLN A 162 8.58 11.22 -62.16
CA GLN A 162 7.72 11.68 -63.26
C GLN A 162 8.49 12.15 -64.51
N VAL A 163 9.83 12.12 -64.48
CA VAL A 163 10.72 12.54 -65.57
C VAL A 163 11.33 11.33 -66.26
#